data_AF-A0A496PC65-F1
#
_entry.id   AF-A0A496PC65-F1
#
_cell.length_a   1.000
_cell.length_b   1.000
_cell.length_c   1.000
_cell.angle_alpha   90.00
_cell.angle_beta   90.00
_cell.angle_gamma   90.00
#
_symmetry.space_group_name_H-M   'P 1'
#
loop_
_entity.id
_entity.type
_entity.pdbx_description
1 polymer ?
#
loop_
_entity_poly.entity_id
_entity_poly.type
_entity_poly.pdbx_seq_one_letter_code
_entity_poly.pdbx_strand_id
1 'polypeptide(L)'
;MNRNELIHYIQQEYICDVDYPWEKYPEYTVIRRRDNKKWFAGIFTIRGQQVGLDTNEALDVINLKCDPDLIPNLIRESGIFPAYHMNKKHWISVNIEGYGDVEKMKMLVDMSYRLVGKK
;
A
#
# COMPACT_ATOMS: atom_id res chain seq x y z
N MET A 1 -12.62 0.44 -6.27
CA MET A 1 -11.66 -0.60 -6.69
C MET A 1 -11.46 -1.53 -5.52
N ASN A 2 -11.54 -2.84 -5.71
CA ASN A 2 -11.27 -3.84 -4.68
C ASN A 2 -9.82 -4.34 -4.73
N ARG A 3 -9.46 -5.18 -3.76
CA ARG A 3 -8.12 -5.76 -3.63
C ARG A 3 -7.63 -6.48 -4.90
N ASN A 4 -8.44 -7.34 -5.49
CA ASN A 4 -8.05 -8.15 -6.65
C ASN A 4 -7.88 -7.27 -7.89
N GLU A 5 -8.76 -6.29 -8.07
CA GLU A 5 -8.66 -5.29 -9.14
C GLU A 5 -7.37 -4.47 -9.01
N LEU A 6 -6.99 -4.06 -7.79
CA LEU A 6 -5.75 -3.33 -7.55
C LEU A 6 -4.51 -4.17 -7.85
N ILE A 7 -4.47 -5.44 -7.41
CA ILE A 7 -3.36 -6.35 -7.71
C ILE A 7 -3.25 -6.56 -9.23
N HIS A 8 -4.38 -6.82 -9.90
CA HIS A 8 -4.42 -7.02 -11.34
C HIS A 8 -3.92 -5.78 -12.08
N TYR A 9 -4.40 -4.59 -11.71
CA TYR A 9 -3.91 -3.32 -12.24
C TYR A 9 -2.39 -3.18 -12.09
N ILE A 10 -1.84 -3.44 -10.90
CA ILE A 10 -0.40 -3.34 -10.65
C ILE A 10 0.40 -4.29 -11.55
N GLN A 11 -0.07 -5.52 -11.73
CA GLN A 11 0.60 -6.52 -12.57
C GLN A 11 0.56 -6.18 -14.07
N GLN A 12 -0.47 -5.44 -14.53
CA GLN A 12 -0.56 -5.00 -15.92
C GLN A 12 0.33 -3.77 -16.19
N GLU A 13 0.37 -2.81 -15.28
CA GLU A 13 1.06 -1.53 -15.50
C GLU A 13 2.56 -1.57 -15.17
N TYR A 14 3.00 -2.46 -14.27
CA TYR A 14 4.36 -2.43 -13.74
C TYR A 14 5.11 -3.75 -13.93
N ILE A 15 6.42 -3.65 -14.17
CA ILE A 15 7.32 -4.81 -14.18
C ILE A 15 7.63 -5.22 -12.73
N CYS A 16 6.81 -6.13 -12.20
CA CYS A 16 6.89 -6.57 -10.80
C CYS A 16 6.72 -8.08 -10.63
N ASP A 17 7.10 -8.54 -9.44
CA ASP A 17 6.81 -9.88 -8.94
C ASP A 17 5.89 -9.75 -7.71
N VAL A 18 4.95 -10.69 -7.57
CA VAL A 18 3.98 -10.75 -6.46
C VAL A 18 4.31 -11.98 -5.61
N ASP A 19 4.51 -11.78 -4.31
CA ASP A 19 4.87 -12.84 -3.37
C ASP A 19 3.94 -12.88 -2.16
N TYR A 20 3.92 -14.04 -1.50
CA TYR A 20 3.17 -14.31 -0.27
C TYR A 20 4.14 -14.86 0.78
N PRO A 21 4.97 -14.01 1.40
CA PRO A 21 6.13 -14.49 2.15
C PRO A 21 5.79 -15.07 3.53
N TRP A 22 4.54 -14.99 3.97
CA TRP A 22 4.12 -15.43 5.30
C TRP A 22 3.12 -16.60 5.22
N GLU A 23 3.54 -17.79 5.62
CA GLU A 23 2.67 -18.98 5.64
C GLU A 23 1.44 -18.80 6.56
N LYS A 24 1.62 -18.11 7.69
CA LYS A 24 0.56 -17.84 8.66
C LYS A 24 -0.49 -16.83 8.15
N TYR A 25 -0.10 -15.96 7.22
CA TYR A 25 -0.94 -14.92 6.65
C TYR A 25 -0.89 -15.02 5.13
N PRO A 26 -1.51 -16.08 4.55
CA PRO A 26 -1.47 -16.33 3.11
C PRO A 26 -2.11 -15.21 2.30
N GLU A 27 -2.98 -14.40 2.92
CA GLU A 27 -3.56 -13.19 2.37
C GLU A 27 -2.66 -11.96 2.53
N TYR A 28 -1.43 -12.05 3.03
CA TYR A 28 -0.52 -10.91 3.02
C TYR A 28 0.33 -10.97 1.76
N THR A 29 0.26 -9.90 0.98
CA THR A 29 0.88 -9.85 -0.35
C THR A 29 1.97 -8.81 -0.38
N VAL A 30 3.11 -9.15 -0.97
CA VAL A 30 4.19 -8.21 -1.26
C VAL A 30 4.33 -8.07 -2.75
N ILE A 31 4.49 -6.83 -3.23
CA ILE A 31 4.77 -6.55 -4.63
C ILE A 31 6.09 -5.79 -4.71
N ARG A 32 7.02 -6.36 -5.46
CA ARG A 32 8.39 -5.84 -5.61
C ARG A 32 8.74 -5.60 -7.06
N ARG A 33 9.61 -4.63 -7.33
CA ARG A 33 10.12 -4.44 -8.69
C ARG A 33 10.95 -5.64 -9.11
N ARG A 34 10.82 -6.07 -10.37
CA ARG A 34 11.58 -7.22 -10.88
C ARG A 34 13.07 -6.92 -11.04
N ASP A 35 13.40 -5.67 -11.36
CA ASP A 35 14.75 -5.20 -11.69
C ASP A 35 15.69 -5.08 -10.48
N ASN A 36 15.17 -4.69 -9.30
CA ASN A 36 15.98 -4.46 -8.10
C ASN A 36 15.44 -5.13 -6.84
N LYS A 37 14.34 -5.89 -6.94
CA LYS A 37 13.70 -6.65 -5.86
C LYS A 37 13.23 -5.83 -4.67
N LYS A 38 13.27 -4.48 -4.74
CA LYS A 38 12.75 -3.60 -3.70
C LYS A 38 11.22 -3.61 -3.73
N TRP A 39 10.62 -3.64 -2.54
CA TRP A 39 9.17 -3.58 -2.37
C TRP A 39 8.69 -2.16 -2.66
N PHE A 40 7.59 -2.04 -3.39
CA PHE A 40 6.87 -0.78 -3.55
C PHE A 40 5.41 -0.88 -3.10
N ALA A 41 4.89 -2.09 -2.90
CA ALA A 41 3.58 -2.29 -2.30
C ALA A 41 3.59 -3.50 -1.36
N GLY A 42 2.81 -3.40 -0.28
CA GLY A 42 2.43 -4.54 0.53
C GLY A 42 0.95 -4.44 0.88
N ILE A 43 0.18 -5.50 0.66
CA ILE A 43 -1.25 -5.55 0.95
C ILE A 43 -1.47 -6.40 2.19
N PHE A 44 -2.21 -5.83 3.15
CA PHE A 44 -2.42 -6.41 4.46
C PHE A 44 -3.89 -6.30 4.85
N THR A 45 -4.45 -7.40 5.34
CA THR A 45 -5.74 -7.38 6.03
C THR A 45 -5.50 -7.08 7.51
N ILE A 46 -6.07 -5.98 8.00
CA ILE A 46 -5.84 -5.47 9.36
C ILE A 46 -7.17 -5.15 10.05
N ARG A 47 -7.11 -4.82 11.35
CA ARG A 47 -8.21 -4.25 12.13
C ARG A 47 -8.12 -2.72 12.14
N GLY A 48 -9.25 -2.02 12.08
CA GLY A 48 -9.29 -0.55 12.08
C GLY A 48 -8.48 0.12 13.20
N GLN A 49 -8.55 -0.43 14.41
CA GLN A 49 -7.76 0.04 15.57
C GLN A 49 -6.24 0.06 15.31
N GLN A 50 -5.71 -0.83 14.47
CA GLN A 50 -4.27 -0.89 14.18
C GLN A 50 -3.77 0.32 13.36
N VAL A 51 -4.68 1.09 12.77
CA VAL A 51 -4.40 2.35 12.06
C VAL A 51 -5.09 3.55 12.73
N GLY A 52 -5.61 3.38 13.94
CA GLY A 52 -6.19 4.47 14.74
C GLY A 52 -7.67 4.75 14.51
N LEU A 53 -8.40 3.85 13.84
CA LEU A 53 -9.86 3.94 13.74
C LEU A 53 -10.55 3.36 14.98
N ASP A 54 -11.67 3.94 15.38
CA ASP A 54 -12.50 3.43 16.48
C ASP A 54 -13.42 2.28 16.00
N THR A 55 -12.82 1.23 15.46
CA THR A 55 -13.54 0.01 15.02
C THR A 55 -12.62 -1.20 15.01
N ASN A 56 -13.17 -2.36 15.36
CA ASN A 56 -12.49 -3.66 15.24
C ASN A 56 -12.86 -4.40 13.95
N GLU A 57 -13.49 -3.72 13.00
CA GLU A 57 -13.76 -4.28 11.67
C GLU A 57 -12.45 -4.51 10.91
N ALA A 58 -12.49 -5.54 10.05
CA ALA A 58 -11.37 -5.86 9.17
C ALA A 58 -11.41 -4.93 7.94
N LEU A 59 -10.24 -4.53 7.46
CA LEU A 59 -10.08 -3.79 6.21
C LEU A 59 -8.77 -4.18 5.53
N ASP A 60 -8.78 -4.13 4.20
CA ASP A 60 -7.58 -4.30 3.40
C ASP A 60 -6.90 -2.96 3.15
N VAL A 61 -5.62 -2.89 3.47
CA VAL A 61 -4.77 -1.72 3.22
C VAL A 61 -3.62 -2.06 2.29
N ILE A 62 -3.23 -1.10 1.46
CA ILE A 62 -1.97 -1.14 0.73
C ILE A 62 -0.97 -0.18 1.36
N ASN A 63 0.19 -0.71 1.75
CA ASN A 63 1.34 0.07 2.15
C ASN A 63 2.11 0.52 0.92
N LEU A 64 2.37 1.82 0.82
CA LEU A 64 3.08 2.43 -0.31
C LEU A 64 4.26 3.26 0.19
N LYS A 65 5.40 3.16 -0.49
CA LYS A 65 6.56 4.02 -0.26
C LYS A 65 6.14 5.45 -0.63
N CYS A 66 6.47 6.39 0.23
CA CYS A 66 6.09 7.78 0.07
C CYS A 66 7.29 8.68 0.40
N ASP A 67 7.31 9.85 -0.25
CA ASP A 67 8.25 10.91 0.08
C ASP A 67 7.90 11.46 1.47
N PRO A 68 8.84 11.50 2.43
CA PRO A 68 8.60 12.02 3.77
C PRO A 68 7.90 13.38 3.81
N ASP A 69 8.18 14.25 2.84
CA ASP A 69 7.63 15.62 2.81
C ASP A 69 6.14 15.64 2.46
N LEU A 70 5.63 14.60 1.79
CA LEU A 70 4.23 14.48 1.42
C LEU A 70 3.36 13.82 2.49
N ILE A 71 3.96 12.97 3.34
CA ILE A 71 3.25 12.16 4.33
C ILE A 71 2.36 13.01 5.25
N PRO A 72 2.81 14.13 5.86
CA PRO A 72 2.00 14.92 6.79
C PRO A 72 0.71 15.48 6.18
N ASN A 73 0.67 15.67 4.86
CA ASN A 73 -0.50 16.13 4.13
C ASN A 73 -1.41 14.96 3.74
N LEU A 74 -0.83 13.89 3.19
CA LEU A 74 -1.58 12.71 2.72
C LEU A 74 -2.35 12.03 3.85
N ILE A 75 -1.75 11.86 5.04
CA ILE A 75 -2.41 11.18 6.18
C ILE A 75 -3.56 11.99 6.80
N ARG A 76 -3.78 13.24 6.35
CA ARG A 76 -4.98 14.02 6.75
C ARG A 76 -6.19 13.68 5.90
N GLU A 77 -5.98 12.99 4.78
CA GLU A 77 -7.06 12.57 3.90
C GLU A 77 -7.71 11.30 4.44
N SER A 78 -9.04 11.28 4.40
CA SER A 78 -9.80 10.11 4.83
C SER A 78 -9.42 8.87 4.02
N GLY A 79 -9.11 7.77 4.71
CA GLY A 79 -8.68 6.52 4.08
C GLY A 79 -7.16 6.40 3.87
N ILE A 80 -6.36 7.41 4.21
CA ILE A 80 -4.90 7.30 4.30
C ILE A 80 -4.48 7.37 5.76
N PHE A 81 -3.60 6.46 6.16
CA PHE A 81 -3.14 6.31 7.53
C PHE A 81 -1.61 6.30 7.61
N PRO A 82 -1.04 6.57 8.80
CA PRO A 82 0.35 6.21 9.08
C PRO A 82 0.59 4.72 8.80
N ALA A 83 1.75 4.37 8.26
CA ALA A 83 1.98 3.00 7.83
C ALA A 83 1.84 1.95 8.94
N TYR A 84 1.11 0.88 8.60
CA TYR A 84 1.06 -0.38 9.31
C TYR A 84 2.34 -1.20 9.09
N HIS A 85 2.97 -1.71 10.14
CA HIS A 85 4.23 -2.49 10.14
C HIS A 85 5.48 -1.88 9.48
N MET A 86 5.34 -0.87 8.62
CA MET A 86 6.45 -0.23 7.92
C MET A 86 6.90 1.07 8.61
N ASN A 87 8.06 1.58 8.19
CA ASN A 87 8.59 2.83 8.70
C ASN A 87 7.69 4.02 8.30
N LYS A 88 6.95 4.58 9.28
CA LYS A 88 6.01 5.69 9.11
C LYS A 88 6.63 6.99 8.54
N LYS A 89 7.96 7.13 8.55
CA LYS A 89 8.65 8.27 7.90
C LYS A 89 8.71 8.14 6.38
N HIS A 90 8.52 6.93 5.82
CA HIS A 90 8.74 6.66 4.40
C HIS A 90 7.62 5.86 3.75
N TRP A 91 6.58 5.54 4.51
CA TRP A 91 5.49 4.69 4.06
C TRP A 91 4.17 5.23 4.60
N ILE A 92 3.11 5.01 3.83
CA ILE A 92 1.71 5.24 4.23
C ILE A 92 0.92 3.96 4.03
N SER A 93 -0.22 3.83 4.71
CA SER A 93 -1.23 2.79 4.45
C SER A 93 -2.45 3.44 3.84
N VAL A 94 -3.01 2.89 2.77
CA VAL A 94 -4.23 3.39 2.13
C VAL A 94 -5.29 2.30 2.17
N ASN A 95 -6.51 2.64 2.64
CA ASN A 95 -7.66 1.74 2.60
C ASN A 95 -8.05 1.46 1.14
N ILE A 96 -7.96 0.20 0.71
CA ILE A 96 -8.16 -0.15 -0.71
C ILE A 96 -9.59 0.15 -1.15
N GLU A 97 -10.57 -0.30 -0.38
CA GLU A 97 -11.98 -0.17 -0.73
C GLU A 97 -12.58 1.16 -0.28
N GLY A 98 -12.08 1.71 0.85
CA GLY A 98 -12.63 2.91 1.47
C GLY A 98 -12.07 4.26 0.98
N TYR A 99 -10.96 4.29 0.24
CA TYR A 99 -10.33 5.57 -0.17
C TYR A 99 -11.12 6.33 -1.24
N GLY A 100 -11.97 5.66 -2.03
CA GLY A 100 -12.91 6.27 -2.98
C GLY A 100 -12.28 6.90 -4.23
N ASP A 101 -11.12 7.55 -4.12
CA ASP A 101 -10.40 8.18 -5.23
C ASP A 101 -9.45 7.17 -5.92
N VAL A 102 -9.98 6.51 -6.95
CA VAL A 102 -9.25 5.49 -7.70
C VAL A 102 -8.06 6.07 -8.47
N GLU A 103 -8.18 7.26 -9.05
CA GLU A 103 -7.10 7.85 -9.84
C GLU A 103 -5.94 8.28 -8.94
N LYS A 104 -6.25 8.83 -7.76
CA LYS A 104 -5.21 9.13 -6.78
C LYS A 104 -4.60 7.88 -6.17
N MET A 105 -5.34 6.80 -5.97
CA MET A 105 -4.77 5.50 -5.58
C MET A 105 -3.72 5.04 -6.61
N LYS A 106 -4.06 5.05 -7.91
CA LYS A 106 -3.12 4.71 -8.98
C LYS A 106 -1.89 5.61 -8.98
N MET A 107 -2.08 6.92 -8.80
CA MET A 107 -0.98 7.89 -8.68
C MET A 107 -0.06 7.56 -7.49
N LEU A 108 -0.61 7.23 -6.32
CA LEU A 108 0.19 6.86 -5.14
C LEU A 108 1.00 5.57 -5.38
N VAL A 109 0.44 4.59 -6.10
CA VAL A 109 1.17 3.39 -6.52
C VAL A 109 2.32 3.74 -7.45
N ASP A 110 2.09 4.56 -8.48
CA ASP A 110 3.13 5.01 -9.43
C ASP A 110 4.27 5.72 -8.70
N MET A 111 3.94 6.63 -7.78
CA MET A 111 4.91 7.34 -6.95
C MET A 111 5.77 6.38 -6.15
N SER A 112 5.16 5.38 -5.51
CA SER A 112 5.87 4.34 -4.76
C SER A 112 6.81 3.52 -5.64
N TYR A 113 6.33 3.06 -6.80
CA TYR A 113 7.12 2.29 -7.76
C TYR A 113 8.35 3.06 -8.25
N ARG A 114 8.17 4.35 -8.56
CA ARG A 114 9.27 5.25 -8.98
C ARG A 114 10.25 5.52 -7.86
N LEU A 115 9.76 5.79 -6.64
CA LEU A 115 10.61 6.08 -5.47
C LEU A 115 11.61 4.98 -5.20
N VAL A 116 11.21 3.71 -5.28
CA VAL A 116 12.13 2.59 -5.05
C VAL A 116 12.93 2.19 -6.29
N GLY A 117 12.63 2.78 -7.45
CA GLY A 117 13.44 2.67 -8.67
C GLY A 117 14.63 3.64 -8.73
N LYS A 118 14.61 4.72 -7.94
CA LYS A 118 15.75 5.66 -7.85
C LYS A 118 16.99 4.91 -7.29
N LYS A 119 18.13 5.10 -7.96
CA LYS A 119 19.43 4.58 -7.51
C LYS A 119 19.92 5.36 -6.30
#